data_AF-A0A2R7QQ24-F1
#
_entry.id   AF-A0A2R7QQ24-F1
#
_cell.length_a   1.000
_cell.length_b   1.000
_cell.length_c   1.000
_cell.angle_alpha   90.00
_cell.angle_beta   90.00
_cell.angle_gamma   90.00
#
_symmetry.space_group_name_H-M   'P 1'
#
loop_
_entity.id
_entity.type
_entity.pdbx_description
1 polymer ?
#
loop_
_entity_poly.entity_id
_entity_poly.type
_entity_poly.pdbx_seq_one_letter_code
_entity_poly.pdbx_strand_id
1 'polypeptide(L)'
;MSLKPYALSAALAGALAFVAPAVQAANQCGPDAMREHPPQVNFRVDNDLFGGADQDQGYTNGAQLTLVSPNLVDYTDDPCLPRLARWVNRHLEKLHPGEFEQQNMIFSLAQGIFTPTDFTRKDLIEDDRPYA
;
A
#
# COMPACT_ATOMS: atom_id res chain seq x y z
N MET A 1 -0.17 33.62 14.40
CA MET A 1 1.24 33.18 14.45
C MET A 1 1.80 33.21 13.04
N SER A 2 2.71 34.15 12.76
CA SER A 2 3.30 34.34 11.42
C SER A 2 4.44 33.32 11.23
N LEU A 3 4.25 32.36 10.32
CA LEU A 3 5.26 31.36 9.97
C LEU A 3 6.44 32.06 9.29
N LYS A 4 7.62 31.97 9.90
CA LYS A 4 8.86 32.56 9.36
C LYS A 4 9.20 31.93 8.00
N PRO A 5 9.61 32.72 6.99
CA PRO A 5 9.83 32.23 5.62
C PRO A 5 10.90 31.13 5.50
N TYR A 6 11.82 31.05 6.47
CA TYR A 6 12.84 30.00 6.53
C TYR A 6 12.29 28.60 6.87
N ALA A 7 11.10 28.50 7.48
CA ALA A 7 10.47 27.22 7.80
C ALA A 7 9.95 26.51 6.54
N LEU A 8 9.46 27.27 5.55
CA LEU A 8 9.05 26.71 4.25
C LEU A 8 10.25 26.18 3.45
N SER A 9 11.38 26.90 3.47
CA SER A 9 12.60 26.49 2.76
C SER A 9 13.22 25.23 3.35
N ALA A 10 13.18 25.07 4.68
CA ALA A 10 13.65 23.86 5.35
C ALA A 10 12.73 22.64 5.09
N ALA A 11 11.41 22.84 5.03
CA ALA A 11 10.46 21.79 4.70
C ALA A 11 10.59 21.33 3.22
N LEU A 12 10.82 22.25 2.29
CA LEU A 12 11.07 21.93 0.88
C LEU A 12 12.41 21.19 0.69
N ALA A 13 13.46 21.60 1.40
CA ALA A 13 14.76 20.93 1.39
C ALA A 13 14.69 19.52 2.01
N GLY A 14 13.90 19.34 3.07
CA GLY A 14 13.60 18.04 3.65
C GLY A 14 12.87 17.13 2.67
N ALA A 15 11.86 17.64 1.95
CA ALA A 15 11.14 16.90 0.92
C ALA A 15 12.04 16.51 -0.26
N LEU A 16 12.93 17.39 -0.73
CA LEU A 16 13.91 17.09 -1.79
C LEU A 16 14.93 16.03 -1.39
N ALA A 17 15.29 15.93 -0.10
CA ALA A 17 16.18 14.89 0.41
C ALA A 17 15.55 13.48 0.39
N PHE A 18 14.22 13.37 0.37
CA PHE A 18 13.53 12.08 0.19
C PHE A 18 13.39 11.66 -1.28
N VAL A 19 13.50 12.58 -2.24
CA VAL A 19 13.33 12.28 -3.68
C VAL A 19 14.65 11.90 -4.36
N ALA A 20 15.78 12.46 -3.91
CA ALA A 20 17.10 12.16 -4.46
C ALA A 20 17.47 10.65 -4.52
N PRO A 21 17.23 9.82 -3.48
CA PRO A 21 17.59 8.40 -3.54
C PRO A 21 16.75 7.58 -4.53
N ALA A 22 15.57 8.05 -4.93
CA ALA A 22 14.73 7.36 -5.91
C ALA A 22 15.29 7.46 -7.34
N VAL A 23 15.96 8.58 -7.66
CA VAL A 23 16.54 8.82 -9.00
C VAL A 23 17.79 7.98 -9.24
N GLN A 24 18.61 7.72 -8.21
CA GLN A 24 19.81 6.89 -8.33
C GLN A 24 19.49 5.40 -8.40
N ALA A 25 18.43 4.93 -7.73
CA ALA A 25 17.95 3.55 -7.87
C ALA A 25 17.53 3.26 -9.32
N ALA A 26 16.88 4.20 -10.00
CA ALA A 26 16.42 4.03 -11.40
C ALA A 26 17.56 3.75 -12.40
N ASN A 27 18.79 4.19 -12.13
CA ASN A 27 19.94 4.00 -13.02
C ASN A 27 20.73 2.70 -12.76
N GLN A 28 20.69 2.15 -11.54
CA GLN A 28 21.32 0.84 -11.22
C GLN A 28 20.35 -0.33 -11.41
N CYS A 29 19.06 -0.05 -11.25
CA CYS A 29 17.96 -1.01 -11.36
C CYS A 29 17.26 -0.90 -12.69
N GLY A 30 18.08 -0.69 -13.72
CA GLY A 30 17.67 -0.69 -15.11
C GLY A 30 16.92 -1.97 -15.48
N PRO A 31 16.22 -1.95 -16.61
CA PRO A 31 14.89 -2.50 -16.71
C PRO A 31 14.83 -4.02 -16.90
N ASP A 32 15.90 -4.79 -16.69
CA ASP A 32 15.96 -6.20 -17.10
C ASP A 32 15.03 -7.11 -16.27
N ALA A 33 15.09 -7.11 -14.94
CA ALA A 33 14.20 -7.95 -14.13
C ALA A 33 12.71 -7.55 -14.24
N MET A 34 12.43 -6.25 -14.37
CA MET A 34 11.08 -5.69 -14.53
C MET A 34 10.55 -5.74 -15.98
N ARG A 35 11.41 -5.88 -17.00
CA ARG A 35 10.99 -6.07 -18.41
C ARG A 35 10.70 -7.53 -18.70
N GLU A 36 11.54 -8.43 -18.20
CA GLU A 36 11.33 -9.87 -18.38
C GLU A 36 10.10 -10.33 -17.59
N HIS A 37 9.90 -9.74 -16.41
CA HIS A 37 8.74 -9.97 -15.57
C HIS A 37 8.15 -8.62 -15.14
N PRO A 38 7.11 -8.10 -15.81
CA PRO A 38 6.49 -6.84 -15.40
C PRO A 38 5.72 -7.00 -14.07
N PRO A 39 5.66 -5.93 -13.25
CA PRO A 39 4.82 -5.93 -12.06
C PRO A 39 3.35 -6.06 -12.47
N GLN A 40 2.58 -6.81 -11.68
CA GLN A 40 1.16 -6.97 -11.91
C GLN A 40 0.39 -5.88 -11.16
N VAL A 41 -0.62 -5.31 -11.82
CA VAL A 41 -1.54 -4.34 -11.21
C VAL A 41 -2.92 -4.97 -11.19
N ASN A 42 -3.50 -5.08 -10.01
CA ASN A 42 -4.86 -5.55 -9.82
C ASN A 42 -5.72 -4.37 -9.35
N PHE A 43 -6.82 -4.13 -10.07
CA PHE A 43 -7.87 -3.25 -9.60
C PHE A 43 -9.12 -4.09 -9.33
N ARG A 44 -9.53 -4.10 -8.07
CA ARG A 44 -10.71 -4.80 -7.59
C ARG A 44 -11.76 -3.79 -7.18
N VAL A 45 -12.98 -4.03 -7.62
CA VAL A 45 -14.19 -3.38 -7.11
C VAL A 45 -15.11 -4.49 -6.63
N ASP A 46 -15.67 -4.31 -5.45
CA ASP A 46 -16.67 -5.23 -4.92
C ASP A 46 -17.87 -4.45 -4.40
N ASN A 47 -19.02 -5.13 -4.40
CA ASN A 47 -20.30 -4.59 -4.00
C ASN A 47 -21.03 -5.68 -3.25
N ASP A 48 -21.75 -5.30 -2.21
CA ASP A 48 -22.59 -6.24 -1.49
C ASP A 48 -23.87 -6.55 -2.28
N LEU A 49 -23.77 -7.51 -3.21
CA LEU A 49 -24.90 -7.95 -4.04
C LEU A 49 -25.61 -9.18 -3.44
N PHE A 50 -24.95 -9.91 -2.55
CA PHE A 50 -25.41 -11.21 -2.06
C PHE A 50 -25.48 -11.31 -0.53
N GLY A 51 -24.88 -10.37 0.21
CA GLY A 51 -25.17 -10.15 1.62
C GLY A 51 -26.53 -9.48 1.73
N GLY A 52 -27.46 -10.13 2.44
CA GLY A 52 -28.63 -9.40 2.92
C GLY A 52 -28.23 -8.42 4.03
N ALA A 53 -29.16 -7.59 4.46
CA ALA A 53 -28.97 -6.72 5.64
C ALA A 53 -28.33 -7.51 6.80
N ASP A 54 -27.26 -6.95 7.37
CA ASP A 54 -26.47 -7.46 8.49
C ASP A 54 -25.55 -8.68 8.25
N GLN A 55 -25.44 -9.20 7.01
CA GLN A 55 -24.60 -10.39 6.74
C GLN A 55 -23.09 -10.09 6.68
N ASP A 56 -22.71 -8.92 6.21
CA ASP A 56 -21.32 -8.47 6.04
C ASP A 56 -20.96 -7.34 7.01
N GLN A 57 -21.70 -7.29 8.13
CA GLN A 57 -21.52 -6.31 9.20
C GLN A 57 -21.66 -4.86 8.70
N GLY A 58 -22.47 -4.62 7.65
CA GLY A 58 -22.76 -3.28 7.10
C GLY A 58 -21.69 -2.77 6.14
N TYR A 59 -20.94 -3.66 5.49
CA TYR A 59 -20.15 -3.33 4.32
C TYR A 59 -21.08 -3.12 3.12
N THR A 60 -20.69 -2.30 2.16
CA THR A 60 -21.59 -1.99 1.02
C THR A 60 -20.85 -1.98 -0.29
N ASN A 61 -19.65 -1.40 -0.29
CA ASN A 61 -18.83 -1.30 -1.48
C ASN A 61 -17.37 -1.08 -1.11
N GLY A 62 -16.48 -1.47 -2.01
CA GLY A 62 -15.08 -1.06 -1.90
C GLY A 62 -14.35 -1.12 -3.22
N ALA A 63 -13.20 -0.47 -3.20
CA ALA A 63 -12.25 -0.46 -4.29
C ALA A 63 -10.85 -0.69 -3.73
N GLN A 64 -10.06 -1.53 -4.40
CA GLN A 64 -8.69 -1.82 -4.03
C GLN A 64 -7.80 -1.79 -5.26
N LEU A 65 -6.68 -1.07 -5.15
CA LEU A 65 -5.57 -1.11 -6.09
C LEU A 65 -4.41 -1.85 -5.45
N THR A 66 -3.90 -2.87 -6.12
CA THR A 66 -2.78 -3.70 -5.65
C THR A 66 -1.69 -3.75 -6.71
N LEU A 67 -0.45 -3.51 -6.27
CA LEU A 67 0.77 -3.65 -7.06
C LEU A 67 1.52 -4.88 -6.55
N VAL A 68 1.87 -5.80 -7.44
CA VAL A 68 2.61 -7.02 -7.13
C VAL A 68 3.91 -7.01 -7.91
N SER A 69 5.05 -7.11 -7.21
CA SER A 69 6.34 -7.26 -7.85
C SER A 69 6.49 -8.65 -8.48
N PRO A 70 7.39 -8.82 -9.45
CA PRO A 70 7.95 -10.11 -9.83
C PRO A 70 8.58 -10.84 -8.66
N ASN A 71 8.92 -12.10 -8.89
CA ASN A 71 9.67 -12.87 -7.90
C ASN A 71 11.05 -12.25 -7.70
N LEU A 72 11.41 -11.99 -6.44
CA LEU A 72 12.69 -11.42 -6.05
C LEU A 72 13.72 -12.54 -5.93
N VAL A 73 14.73 -12.53 -6.81
CA VAL A 73 15.82 -13.52 -6.80
C VAL A 73 16.77 -13.30 -5.60
N ASP A 74 17.05 -12.04 -5.24
CA ASP A 74 17.83 -11.66 -4.04
C ASP A 74 17.07 -10.62 -3.22
N TYR A 75 16.12 -11.05 -2.40
CA TYR A 75 15.24 -10.13 -1.69
C TYR A 75 15.89 -9.42 -0.49
N THR A 76 17.07 -9.85 -0.03
CA THR A 76 17.76 -9.24 1.13
C THR A 76 18.66 -8.09 0.74
N ASP A 77 19.38 -8.23 -0.36
CA ASP A 77 20.45 -7.32 -0.75
C ASP A 77 20.28 -6.73 -2.16
N ASP A 78 19.17 -7.03 -2.84
CA ASP A 78 18.83 -6.39 -4.12
C ASP A 78 18.84 -4.85 -3.98
N PRO A 79 19.76 -4.16 -4.69
CA PRO A 79 19.88 -2.71 -4.63
C PRO A 79 18.60 -2.00 -5.08
N CYS A 80 17.73 -2.69 -5.82
CA CYS A 80 16.47 -2.22 -6.39
C CYS A 80 15.32 -2.18 -5.41
N LEU A 81 15.46 -2.86 -4.27
CA LEU A 81 14.49 -2.76 -3.20
C LEU A 81 14.66 -1.47 -2.39
N PRO A 82 13.59 -0.88 -1.84
CA PRO A 82 13.72 0.18 -0.86
C PRO A 82 14.53 -0.29 0.36
N ARG A 83 15.32 0.61 0.97
CA ARG A 83 16.15 0.27 2.15
C ARG A 83 15.34 -0.35 3.29
N LEU A 84 14.10 0.11 3.49
CA LEU A 84 13.19 -0.44 4.48
C LEU A 84 12.82 -1.89 4.15
N ALA A 85 12.48 -2.18 2.90
CA ALA A 85 12.17 -3.53 2.45
C ALA A 85 13.35 -4.49 2.68
N ARG A 86 14.56 -4.11 2.25
CA ARG A 86 15.78 -4.87 2.53
C ARG A 86 16.03 -5.11 4.03
N TRP A 87 15.72 -4.11 4.87
CA TRP A 87 15.89 -4.24 6.32
C TRP A 87 14.91 -5.25 6.92
N VAL A 88 13.62 -5.18 6.55
CA VAL A 88 12.60 -6.14 6.96
C VAL A 88 12.98 -7.55 6.49
N ASN A 89 13.35 -7.67 5.22
CA ASN A 89 13.71 -8.95 4.60
C ASN A 89 14.90 -9.63 5.29
N ARG A 90 15.98 -8.90 5.57
CA ARG A 90 17.13 -9.43 6.33
C ARG A 90 16.78 -9.83 7.77
N HIS A 91 15.77 -9.19 8.36
CA HIS A 91 15.31 -9.57 9.71
C HIS A 91 14.53 -10.89 9.65
N LEU A 92 13.64 -11.03 8.66
CA LEU A 92 12.84 -12.24 8.46
C LEU A 92 13.70 -13.46 8.10
N GLU A 93 14.70 -13.30 7.22
CA GLU A 93 15.61 -14.39 6.85
C GLU A 93 16.43 -14.91 8.04
N LYS A 94 16.71 -14.07 9.05
CA LYS A 94 17.37 -14.52 10.29
C LYS A 94 16.44 -15.33 11.18
N LEU A 95 15.14 -15.09 11.13
CA LEU A 95 14.14 -15.83 11.89
C LEU A 95 13.80 -17.17 11.22
N HIS A 96 13.75 -17.18 9.89
CA HIS A 96 13.33 -18.31 9.06
C HIS A 96 14.28 -18.51 7.86
N PRO A 97 15.49 -19.05 8.07
CA PRO A 97 16.50 -19.13 7.01
C PRO A 97 16.09 -20.11 5.91
N GLY A 98 16.07 -19.64 4.66
CA GLY A 98 15.89 -20.49 3.47
C GLY A 98 14.50 -21.12 3.32
N GLU A 99 13.48 -20.69 4.07
CA GLU A 99 12.12 -21.24 3.96
C GLU A 99 11.34 -20.68 2.75
N PHE A 100 11.88 -19.68 2.05
CA PHE A 100 11.16 -18.95 1.01
C PHE A 100 11.92 -18.96 -0.33
N GLU A 101 11.46 -19.78 -1.27
CA GLU A 101 12.04 -19.87 -2.63
C GLU A 101 11.47 -18.81 -3.60
N GLN A 102 10.28 -18.28 -3.31
CA GLN A 102 9.66 -17.20 -4.08
C GLN A 102 9.11 -16.13 -3.16
N GLN A 103 9.48 -14.88 -3.43
CA GLN A 103 9.04 -13.72 -2.66
C GLN A 103 8.63 -12.58 -3.59
N ASN A 104 7.38 -12.15 -3.47
CA ASN A 104 6.88 -10.95 -4.09
C ASN A 104 6.65 -9.87 -3.03
N MET A 105 6.90 -8.62 -3.40
CA MET A 105 6.42 -7.48 -2.66
C MET A 105 5.04 -7.07 -3.17
N ILE A 106 4.10 -6.94 -2.24
CA ILE A 106 2.72 -6.54 -2.53
C ILE A 106 2.44 -5.22 -1.80
N PHE A 107 1.97 -4.23 -2.54
CA PHE A 107 1.46 -2.98 -1.98
C PHE A 107 0.00 -2.80 -2.38
N SER A 108 -0.87 -2.58 -1.39
CA SER A 108 -2.31 -2.41 -1.62
C SER A 108 -2.81 -1.12 -0.99
N LEU A 109 -3.60 -0.37 -1.74
CA LEU A 109 -4.41 0.74 -1.27
C LEU A 109 -5.88 0.37 -1.45
N ALA A 110 -6.67 0.46 -0.39
CA ALA A 110 -8.08 0.12 -0.43
C ALA A 110 -8.94 1.22 0.21
N GLN A 111 -10.12 1.42 -0.36
CA GLN A 111 -11.23 2.15 0.24
C GLN A 111 -12.37 1.16 0.46
N GLY A 112 -12.88 1.08 1.69
CA GLY A 112 -14.15 0.44 1.99
C GLY A 112 -15.20 1.51 2.30
N ILE A 113 -16.45 1.21 2.00
CA ILE A 113 -17.62 2.01 2.34
C ILE A 113 -18.54 1.13 3.18
N PHE A 114 -18.94 1.69 4.31
CA PHE A 114 -19.83 1.06 5.26
C PHE A 114 -21.05 1.94 5.51
N THR A 115 -22.24 1.34 5.54
CA THR A 115 -23.50 2.05 5.78
C THR A 115 -24.25 1.50 6.98
N PRO A 116 -25.10 2.31 7.65
CA PRO A 116 -26.06 1.82 8.62
C PRO A 116 -27.01 0.79 8.00
N THR A 117 -27.63 -0.05 8.82
CA THR A 117 -28.61 -1.05 8.40
C THR A 117 -29.83 -0.39 7.73
N ASP A 118 -30.30 0.74 8.26
CA ASP A 118 -31.33 1.58 7.62
C ASP A 118 -30.73 2.86 7.01
N PHE A 119 -30.31 2.76 5.76
CA PHE A 119 -29.72 3.85 4.99
C PHE A 119 -30.73 4.92 4.51
N THR A 120 -32.02 4.79 4.84
CA THR A 120 -33.05 5.78 4.47
C THR A 120 -33.27 6.85 5.55
N ARG A 121 -32.84 6.57 6.78
CA ARG A 121 -32.92 7.48 7.92
C ARG A 121 -31.97 8.65 7.77
N LYS A 122 -32.34 9.78 8.35
CA LYS A 122 -31.57 11.04 8.30
C LYS A 122 -31.16 11.56 9.67
N ASP A 123 -31.75 10.99 10.72
CA ASP A 123 -31.42 11.22 12.11
C ASP A 123 -30.33 10.25 12.59
N LEU A 124 -29.70 10.59 13.71
CA LEU A 124 -28.68 9.75 14.33
C LEU A 124 -29.32 8.44 14.82
N ILE A 125 -28.75 7.31 14.41
CA ILE A 125 -29.07 5.99 14.97
C ILE A 125 -27.99 5.69 16.01
N GLU A 126 -28.31 5.81 17.30
CA GLU A 126 -27.32 5.70 18.38
C GLU A 126 -26.72 4.29 18.50
N ASP A 127 -27.52 3.26 18.20
CA ASP A 127 -27.15 1.85 18.37
C ASP A 127 -26.67 1.19 17.06
N ASP A 128 -26.47 1.95 15.99
CA ASP A 128 -26.01 1.46 14.68
C ASP A 128 -24.73 2.19 14.25
N ARG A 129 -24.05 1.63 13.27
CA ARG A 129 -22.81 2.20 12.75
C ARG A 129 -23.07 3.46 11.92
N PRO A 130 -22.15 4.42 11.92
CA PRO A 130 -22.22 5.57 11.04
C PRO A 130 -21.76 5.22 9.62
N TYR A 131 -22.01 6.12 8.67
CA TYR A 131 -21.35 6.13 7.37
C TYR A 131 -19.84 6.35 7.55
N ALA A 132 -19.02 5.46 7.00
CA ALA A 132 -17.56 5.53 7.08
C ALA A 132 -16.89 4.88 5.87
#